data_AF-A0A8S4ABF4-F1
#
_entry.id   AF-A0A8S4ABF4-F1
#
_cell.length_a   1.000
_cell.length_b   1.000
_cell.length_c   1.000
_cell.angle_alpha   90.00
_cell.angle_beta   90.00
_cell.angle_gamma   90.00
#
_symmetry.space_group_name_H-M   'P 1'
#
loop_
_entity.id
_entity.type
_entity.pdbx_description
1 polymer ?
#
loop_
_entity_poly.entity_id
_entity_poly.type
_entity_poly.pdbx_seq_one_letter_code
_entity_poly.pdbx_strand_id
1 'polypeptide(L)' 'MAPKPKFQEGEKVLCYHGPLLYEAKCMKIEVKDGKVQYLIHYNGWNKNWDEWVQESRVVKNNEAGIQKQKELLKNHG' A
#
# COMPACT_ATOMS: atom_id res chain seq x y z
N MET A 1 16.01 6.28 17.49
CA MET A 1 14.84 7.10 17.07
C MET A 1 13.75 6.16 16.60
N ALA A 2 12.49 6.38 16.99
CA ALA A 2 11.39 5.58 16.48
C ALA A 2 11.23 5.82 14.96
N PRO A 3 10.94 4.78 14.17
CA PRO A 3 10.75 4.93 12.73
C PRO A 3 9.52 5.81 12.46
N LYS A 4 9.66 6.76 11.54
CA LYS A 4 8.57 7.65 11.16
C LYS A 4 7.78 7.02 9.99
N PRO A 5 6.46 6.86 10.11
CA PRO A 5 5.64 6.37 8.99
C PRO A 5 5.73 7.30 7.78
N LYS A 6 5.87 6.72 6.58
CA LYS A 6 5.85 7.45 5.30
C LYS A 6 4.44 7.85 4.83
N PHE A 7 3.42 7.10 5.24
CA PHE A 7 2.01 7.31 4.89
C PHE A 7 1.17 7.60 6.15
N GLN A 8 -0.06 8.08 5.96
CA GLN A 8 -1.00 8.44 7.02
C GLN A 8 -2.27 7.58 7.02
N GLU A 9 -2.90 7.41 8.18
CA GLU A 9 -4.23 6.81 8.26
C GLU A 9 -5.24 7.64 7.45
N GLY A 10 -6.08 6.96 6.69
CA GLY A 10 -7.00 7.58 5.75
C GLY A 10 -6.42 7.87 4.36
N GLU A 11 -5.10 7.84 4.18
CA GLU A 11 -4.45 8.18 2.91
C GLU A 11 -4.78 7.17 1.81
N LYS A 12 -5.14 7.68 0.62
CA LYS A 12 -5.25 6.86 -0.59
C LYS A 12 -3.85 6.52 -1.09
N VAL A 13 -3.58 5.22 -1.25
CA VAL A 13 -2.28 4.68 -1.64
C VAL A 13 -2.45 3.66 -2.76
N LEU A 14 -1.34 3.23 -3.34
CA LEU A 14 -1.28 2.04 -4.17
C LEU A 14 -0.58 0.95 -3.35
N CYS A 15 -1.10 -0.28 -3.34
CA CYS A 15 -0.50 -1.38 -2.61
C CYS A 15 -0.26 -2.58 -3.53
N TYR A 16 0.89 -3.22 -3.38
CA TYR A 16 1.20 -4.45 -4.09
C TYR A 16 0.36 -5.61 -3.57
N HIS A 17 -0.28 -6.34 -4.47
CA HIS A 17 -0.80 -7.68 -4.22
C HIS A 17 -0.36 -8.60 -5.37
N GLY A 18 0.55 -9.53 -5.09
CA GLY A 18 1.30 -10.22 -6.15
C GLY A 18 2.16 -9.24 -6.97
N PRO A 19 2.24 -9.40 -8.31
CA PRO A 19 3.10 -8.55 -9.15
C PRO A 19 2.49 -7.17 -9.46
N LEU A 20 1.21 -6.94 -9.13
CA LEU A 20 0.47 -5.75 -9.54
C LEU A 20 0.24 -4.78 -8.37
N LEU A 21 0.05 -3.51 -8.72
CA LEU A 21 -0.38 -2.45 -7.81
C LEU A 21 -1.88 -2.23 -7.92
N TYR A 22 -2.55 -2.18 -6.77
CA TYR A 22 -3.99 -1.91 -6.67
C TYR A 22 -4.23 -0.64 -5.88
N GLU A 23 -5.30 0.08 -6.22
CA GLU A 23 -5.75 1.20 -5.39
C GLU A 23 -6.20 0.70 -4.03
N ALA A 24 -5.78 1.39 -2.98
CA ALA A 24 -6.07 1.01 -1.62
C ALA A 24 -6.11 2.22 -0.68
N LYS A 25 -6.48 1.98 0.58
CA LYS A 25 -6.49 2.97 1.64
C LYS A 25 -5.68 2.47 2.83
N CYS A 26 -4.82 3.33 3.37
CA CYS A 26 -4.15 3.06 4.64
C CYS A 26 -5.17 3.24 5.78
N MET A 27 -5.51 2.15 6.46
CA MET A 27 -6.53 2.15 7.52
C MET A 27 -5.94 2.39 8.89
N LYS A 28 -4.80 1.76 9.19
CA LYS A 28 -4.09 1.88 10.47
C LYS A 28 -2.59 1.83 10.27
N ILE A 29 -1.85 2.38 11.23
CA ILE A 29 -0.38 2.34 11.26
C ILE A 29 0.08 1.73 12.58
N GLU A 30 1.03 0.80 12.52
CA GLU A 30 1.66 0.21 13.69
C GLU A 30 3.18 0.22 13.53
N VAL A 31 3.91 0.34 14.65
CA VAL A 31 5.35 0.05 14.70
C VAL A 31 5.55 -1.23 15.49
N LYS A 32 5.95 -2.30 14.80
CA LYS A 32 6.18 -3.62 15.38
C LYS A 32 7.60 -4.06 15.09
N ASP A 33 8.34 -4.47 16.12
CA ASP A 33 9.75 -4.87 16.04
C ASP A 33 10.64 -3.84 15.35
N GLY A 34 10.38 -2.55 15.62
CA GLY A 34 11.11 -1.43 15.02
C GLY A 34 10.81 -1.19 13.53
N LYS A 35 9.79 -1.83 12.96
CA LYS A 35 9.36 -1.67 11.57
C LYS A 35 7.95 -1.10 11.50
N VAL A 36 7.74 -0.16 10.58
CA VAL A 36 6.40 0.39 10.32
C VAL A 36 5.61 -0.61 9.48
N GLN A 37 4.38 -0.88 9.89
CA GLN A 37 3.40 -1.66 9.15
C GLN A 37 2.13 -0.84 8.93
N TYR A 38 1.44 -1.16 7.85
CA TYR A 38 0.21 -0.49 7.42
C TYR A 38 -0.89 -1.52 7.25
N LEU A 39 -2.04 -1.29 7.88
CA LEU A 39 -3.24 -2.06 7.58
C LEU A 39 -3.84 -1.50 6.30
N ILE A 40 -3.90 -2.31 5.25
CA ILE A 40 -4.35 -1.88 3.93
C ILE A 40 -5.73 -2.47 3.65
N HIS A 41 -6.63 -1.61 3.18
CA HIS A 41 -7.89 -2.00 2.58
C HIS A 41 -7.86 -1.74 1.07
N TYR A 42 -8.00 -2.79 0.26
CA TYR A 42 -8.00 -2.70 -1.20
C TYR A 42 -9.36 -2.22 -1.72
N ASN A 43 -9.35 -1.22 -2.60
CA ASN A 43 -10.58 -0.61 -3.10
C ASN A 43 -11.40 -1.61 -3.92
N GLY A 44 -12.68 -1.78 -3.57
CA GLY A 44 -13.59 -2.72 -4.22
C GLY A 44 -13.40 -4.19 -3.80
N TRP A 45 -12.50 -4.49 -2.86
CA TRP A 45 -12.28 -5.85 -2.36
C TRP A 45 -13.04 -6.05 -1.04
N ASN A 46 -13.32 -7.31 -0.70
CA ASN A 46 -13.95 -7.64 0.58
C ASN A 46 -12.97 -7.36 1.75
N LYS A 47 -13.47 -6.84 2.88
CA LYS A 47 -12.68 -6.58 4.10
C LYS A 47 -11.87 -7.78 4.63
N ASN A 48 -12.23 -9.01 4.27
CA ASN A 48 -11.48 -10.19 4.64
C ASN A 48 -10.10 -10.26 3.96
N TRP A 49 -9.86 -9.43 2.95
CA TRP A 49 -8.56 -9.23 2.31
C TRP A 49 -7.74 -8.11 2.94
N ASP A 50 -8.26 -7.43 3.97
CA ASP A 50 -7.49 -6.42 4.70
C ASP A 50 -6.31 -7.10 5.38
N GLU A 51 -5.12 -6.54 5.19
CA GLU A 51 -3.87 -7.15 5.68
C GLU A 51 -2.88 -6.10 6.17
N TRP A 52 -2.04 -6.52 7.11
CA TRP A 52 -0.87 -5.74 7.53
C TRP A 52 0.27 -5.97 6.56
N VAL A 53 0.79 -4.89 5.98
CA VAL A 53 1.90 -4.93 5.03
C VAL A 53 3.06 -4.05 5.50
N GLN A 54 4.27 -4.38 5.04
CA GLN A 54 5.44 -3.54 5.25
C GLN A 54 5.40 -2.31 4.34
N GLU A 55 6.11 -1.25 4.73
CA GLU A 55 6.22 0.00 3.94
C GLU A 55 6.64 -0.24 2.47
N SER A 56 7.47 -1.25 2.20
CA SER A 56 7.93 -1.60 0.85
C SER A 56 6.82 -2.03 -0.12
N ARG A 57 5.67 -2.48 0.40
CA ARG A 57 4.49 -2.85 -0.41
C ARG A 57 3.61 -1.65 -0.74
N VAL A 58 3.82 -0.50 -0.09
CA VAL A 58 2.96 0.67 -0.22
C VAL A 58 3.67 1.73 -1.08
N VAL A 59 2.95 2.22 -2.09
CA VAL A 59 3.41 3.23 -3.03
C VAL A 59 2.47 4.43 -2.93
N LYS A 60 3.03 5.64 -3.01
CA LYS A 60 2.24 6.87 -2.96
C LYS A 60 1.31 6.93 -4.17
N ASN A 61 0.06 7.31 -3.95
CA ASN A 61 -0.88 7.57 -5.03
C ASN A 61 -0.62 8.95 -5.65
N ASN A 62 0.48 9.06 -6.39
CA ASN A 62 0.88 10.23 -7.18
C ASN A 62 1.19 9.79 -8.62
N GLU A 63 1.59 10.74 -9.46
CA GLU A 63 1.88 10.49 -10.88
C GLU A 63 2.89 9.35 -11.08
N ALA A 64 3.99 9.33 -10.34
CA ALA A 64 4.99 8.27 -10.41
C ALA A 64 4.44 6.89 -9.99
N GLY A 65 3.62 6.84 -8.94
CA GLY A 65 2.95 5.61 -8.51
C GLY A 65 1.97 5.08 -9.56
N ILE A 66 1.16 5.97 -10.15
CA ILE A 66 0.20 5.65 -11.20
C ILE A 66 0.92 5.16 -12.46
N GLN A 67 2.03 5.80 -12.83
CA GLN A 67 2.85 5.36 -13.97
C GLN A 67 3.40 3.96 -13.74
N LYS A 68 3.93 3.68 -12.55
CA LYS A 68 4.41 2.34 -12.17
C LYS A 68 3.30 1.29 -12.24
N GLN A 69 2.08 1.62 -11.78
CA GLN A 69 0.93 0.73 -11.90
C GLN A 69 0.61 0.38 -13.36
N LYS A 70 0.58 1.39 -14.25
CA LYS A 70 0.32 1.18 -15.69
C LYS A 70 1.39 0.30 -16.34
N GLU A 71 2.67 0.51 -16.01
CA GLU A 71 3.77 -0.31 -16.51
C GLU A 71 3.65 -1.77 -16.07
N LEU A 72 3.32 -2.01 -14.80
CA LEU A 72 3.11 -3.37 -14.28
C LEU A 72 1.92 -4.05 -14.95
N LEU A 73 0.81 -3.34 -15.16
CA LEU A 73 -0.35 -3.88 -15.88
C LEU A 73 -0.02 -4.22 -17.33
N LYS A 74 0.78 -3.40 -18.01
CA LYS A 74 1.22 -3.68 -19.39
C LYS A 74 2.12 -4.91 -19.48
N ASN A 75 2.98 -5.14 -18.48
CA ASN A 75 3.96 -6.22 -18.50
C ASN A 75 3.41 -7.57 -18.03
N HIS A 76 2.29 -7.58 -17.30
CA HIS A 76 1.68 -8.78 -16.72
C HIS A 76 0.25 -9.05 -17.19
N GLY A 77 -0.29 -8.20 -18.08
CA GLY A 77 -1.59 -8.36 -18.72
C GLY A 77 -1.51 -8.96 -20.11
#